data_AF-A0A9D8AHT9-F1
#
_entry.id   AF-A0A9D8AHT9-F1
#
_cell.length_a   1.000
_cell.length_b   1.000
_cell.length_c   1.000
_cell.angle_alpha   90.00
_cell.angle_beta   90.00
_cell.angle_gamma   90.00
#
_symmetry.space_group_name_H-M   'P 1'
#
loop_
_entity.id
_entity.type
_entity.pdbx_description
1 polymer ?
#
loop_
_entity_poly.entity_id
_entity_poly.type
_entity_poly.pdbx_seq_one_letter_code
_entity_poly.pdbx_strand_id
1 'polypeptide(L)'
;MKKILLLERYWESIKTVIARRPWTHLGRRSNLKTLALLIALCLIALPAYAEGEEAEAPSSEESSTGDAIVTTLGDETPDPTTGVAGSIGFLQESFQTDLTTGAPDATPGGGISGSAMPFLSESFQTDLATGAATMSIPITVPPGRKNMQPNLALSYSSNNSNGICGVGWAIPANYIQRSTKDGIPSYDLSDTFLFMSSGSNAELVNIENNEYRAKIESAFMKYVYDGSSWIVYDKSGTQYRFGYDAASRLQENNSKVFGWYLDKVIDVYGNYLTYIYDKPDDGQIYLKEIRYTYGADLDYDKSIVFNYEDRSDKLYSYRSGWKISTSKRLDSIKVYLVGTTEPIWRYELTYGEPSLNTSRSLLRKITVYDKTESSLPPKTFTYQTLE
;
A
#
# COMPACT_ATOMS: atom_id res chain seq x y z
N MET A 1 6.88 -43.17 -8.88
CA MET A 1 6.75 -43.44 -10.33
C MET A 1 5.33 -43.83 -10.78
N LYS A 2 4.57 -44.71 -10.11
CA LYS A 2 3.21 -45.10 -10.56
C LYS A 2 2.16 -43.96 -10.57
N LYS A 3 2.30 -42.92 -9.74
CA LYS A 3 1.40 -41.73 -9.70
C LYS A 3 1.51 -40.83 -10.94
N ILE A 4 2.70 -40.65 -11.50
CA ILE A 4 2.95 -39.76 -12.65
C ILE A 4 2.40 -40.40 -13.94
N LEU A 5 2.62 -41.70 -14.12
CA LEU A 5 2.12 -42.45 -15.27
C LEU A 5 0.58 -42.51 -15.34
N LEU A 6 -0.11 -42.47 -14.20
CA LEU A 6 -1.58 -42.43 -14.17
C LEU A 6 -2.09 -41.05 -14.63
N LEU A 7 -1.48 -39.96 -14.13
CA LEU A 7 -1.83 -38.60 -14.51
C LEU A 7 -1.58 -38.31 -16.00
N GLU A 8 -0.47 -38.81 -16.57
CA GLU A 8 -0.19 -38.71 -18.00
C GLU A 8 -1.23 -39.45 -18.86
N ARG A 9 -1.69 -40.62 -18.42
CA ARG A 9 -2.70 -41.40 -19.16
C ARG A 9 -4.09 -40.75 -19.13
N TYR A 10 -4.43 -40.07 -18.03
CA TYR A 10 -5.65 -39.27 -17.92
C TYR A 10 -5.57 -38.01 -18.80
N TRP A 11 -4.42 -37.36 -18.86
CA TRP A 11 -4.19 -36.18 -19.70
C TRP A 11 -4.37 -36.47 -21.20
N GLU A 12 -3.84 -37.59 -21.69
CA GLU A 12 -4.01 -37.98 -23.11
C GLU A 12 -5.46 -38.37 -23.45
N SER A 13 -6.19 -38.93 -22.50
CA SER A 13 -7.62 -39.22 -22.68
C SER A 13 -8.44 -37.93 -22.83
N ILE A 14 -8.12 -36.88 -22.06
CA ILE A 14 -8.80 -35.58 -22.12
C ILE A 14 -8.52 -34.87 -23.45
N LYS A 15 -7.28 -34.88 -23.94
CA LYS A 15 -6.94 -34.33 -25.27
C LYS A 15 -7.75 -34.97 -26.39
N THR A 16 -7.94 -36.28 -26.32
CA THR A 16 -8.68 -37.04 -27.33
C THR A 16 -10.17 -36.69 -27.35
N VAL A 17 -10.76 -36.39 -26.18
CA VAL A 17 -12.17 -35.95 -26.08
C VAL A 17 -12.34 -34.51 -26.59
N ILE A 18 -11.39 -33.62 -26.31
CA ILE A 18 -11.41 -32.23 -26.78
C ILE A 18 -11.25 -32.15 -28.31
N ALA A 19 -10.42 -33.02 -28.89
CA ALA A 19 -10.14 -33.04 -30.34
C ALA A 19 -11.31 -33.55 -31.20
N ARG A 20 -12.28 -34.28 -30.65
CA ARG A 20 -13.39 -34.91 -31.40
C ARG A 20 -14.67 -34.07 -31.52
N ARG A 21 -14.72 -32.85 -30.97
CA ARG A 21 -15.90 -31.97 -31.09
C ARG A 21 -15.64 -30.80 -32.06
N PRO A 22 -16.44 -30.61 -33.12
CA PRO A 22 -16.30 -29.45 -33.99
C PRO A 22 -16.74 -28.18 -33.24
N TRP A 23 -15.86 -27.17 -33.26
CA TRP A 23 -16.09 -25.86 -32.64
C TRP A 23 -16.94 -25.01 -33.59
N THR A 24 -18.27 -25.11 -33.49
CA THR A 24 -19.15 -24.17 -34.19
C THR A 24 -19.52 -23.01 -33.26
N HIS A 25 -19.42 -21.79 -33.80
CA HIS A 25 -19.70 -20.52 -33.13
C HIS A 25 -21.14 -20.45 -32.60
N LEU A 26 -21.37 -20.86 -31.36
CA LEU A 26 -22.47 -20.35 -30.53
C LEU A 26 -22.11 -20.58 -29.04
N GLY A 27 -21.92 -19.48 -28.30
CA GLY A 27 -21.97 -19.45 -26.82
C GLY A 27 -20.69 -19.81 -26.04
N ARG A 28 -19.72 -18.87 -25.96
CA ARG A 28 -18.49 -18.99 -25.13
C ARG A 28 -18.76 -19.28 -23.64
N ARG A 29 -19.97 -19.03 -23.13
CA ARG A 29 -20.36 -19.27 -21.72
C ARG A 29 -20.83 -20.70 -21.41
N SER A 30 -21.34 -21.48 -22.37
CA SER A 30 -21.75 -22.87 -22.09
C SER A 30 -20.54 -23.81 -22.01
N ASN A 31 -19.54 -23.58 -22.86
CA ASN A 31 -18.34 -24.42 -22.96
C ASN A 31 -17.43 -24.34 -21.73
N LEU A 32 -17.37 -23.20 -21.03
CA LEU A 32 -16.63 -23.10 -19.76
C LEU A 32 -17.31 -23.87 -18.62
N LYS A 33 -18.65 -23.92 -18.58
CA LYS A 33 -19.38 -24.69 -17.58
C LYS A 33 -19.18 -26.19 -17.76
N THR A 34 -19.14 -26.67 -19.00
CA THR A 34 -18.86 -28.08 -19.30
C THR A 34 -17.41 -28.47 -18.97
N LEU A 35 -16.44 -27.57 -19.21
CA LEU A 35 -15.04 -27.80 -18.85
C LEU A 35 -14.85 -27.82 -17.31
N ALA A 36 -15.51 -26.91 -16.59
CA ALA A 36 -15.48 -26.89 -15.12
C ALA A 36 -16.13 -28.14 -14.51
N LEU A 37 -17.23 -28.65 -15.09
CA LEU A 37 -17.89 -29.87 -14.64
C LEU A 37 -17.01 -31.12 -14.83
N LEU A 38 -16.27 -31.20 -15.95
CA LEU A 38 -15.33 -32.30 -16.22
C LEU A 38 -14.13 -32.29 -15.26
N ILE A 39 -13.61 -31.11 -14.92
CA ILE A 39 -12.52 -30.97 -13.94
C ILE A 39 -13.00 -31.31 -12.53
N ALA A 40 -14.22 -30.90 -12.15
CA ALA A 40 -14.81 -31.23 -10.86
C ALA A 40 -15.06 -32.74 -10.70
N LEU A 41 -15.56 -33.42 -11.74
CA LEU A 41 -15.73 -34.88 -11.74
C LEU A 41 -14.40 -35.64 -11.58
N CYS A 42 -13.30 -35.11 -12.14
CA CYS A 42 -11.97 -35.70 -11.95
C CYS A 42 -11.43 -35.52 -10.52
N LEU A 43 -11.79 -34.44 -9.82
CA LEU A 43 -11.36 -34.20 -8.43
C LEU A 43 -12.12 -35.08 -7.42
N ILE A 44 -13.37 -35.46 -7.71
CA ILE A 44 -14.20 -36.32 -6.86
C ILE A 44 -13.75 -37.79 -6.92
N ALA A 45 -13.04 -38.19 -7.98
CA ALA A 45 -12.61 -39.58 -8.21
C ALA A 45 -11.28 -39.97 -7.53
N LEU A 46 -10.69 -39.11 -6.68
CA LEU A 46 -9.47 -39.42 -5.92
C LEU A 46 -9.84 -40.05 -4.57
N PRO A 47 -9.48 -41.33 -4.28
CA PRO A 47 -9.72 -41.90 -2.97
C PRO A 47 -8.78 -41.27 -1.93
N ALA A 48 -9.36 -40.81 -0.81
CA ALA A 48 -8.64 -40.40 0.38
C ALA A 48 -7.85 -41.58 0.95
N TYR A 49 -6.53 -41.45 1.05
CA TYR A 49 -5.68 -42.39 1.79
C TYR A 49 -5.21 -41.66 3.06
N ALA A 50 -5.78 -42.06 4.19
CA ALA A 50 -5.45 -41.59 5.53
C ALA A 50 -4.29 -42.41 6.11
N GLU A 51 -3.35 -41.75 6.78
CA GLU A 51 -2.32 -42.39 7.61
C GLU A 51 -2.78 -42.34 9.09
N GLY A 52 -3.01 -43.52 9.69
CA GLY A 52 -2.77 -43.79 11.13
C GLY A 52 -1.36 -44.40 11.26
N GLU A 53 -0.69 -44.55 12.40
CA GLU A 53 -0.99 -44.60 13.84
C GLU A 53 0.17 -43.85 14.57
N GLU A 54 0.11 -43.43 15.83
CA GLU A 54 0.15 -44.28 17.03
C GLU A 54 -0.21 -43.48 18.30
N ALA A 55 -0.83 -44.18 19.25
CA ALA A 55 -1.39 -43.69 20.49
C ALA A 55 -0.46 -43.95 21.67
N GLU A 56 -0.46 -43.05 22.68
CA GLU A 56 -0.14 -43.40 24.07
C GLU A 56 -0.89 -42.47 25.05
N ALA A 57 -1.57 -43.08 26.02
CA ALA A 57 -2.15 -42.49 27.24
C ALA A 57 -2.32 -43.64 28.26
N PRO A 58 -2.60 -43.44 29.57
CA PRO A 58 -2.58 -42.21 30.39
C PRO A 58 -1.85 -42.39 31.75
N SER A 59 -1.70 -41.32 32.53
CA SER A 59 -1.60 -41.44 34.00
C SER A 59 -2.43 -40.35 34.70
N SER A 60 -3.22 -40.84 35.66
CA SER A 60 -4.17 -40.20 36.57
C SER A 60 -3.56 -39.22 37.56
N GLU A 61 -4.35 -38.24 38.00
CA GLU A 61 -4.65 -38.04 39.43
C GLU A 61 -5.90 -37.14 39.62
N GLU A 62 -6.71 -37.52 40.60
CA GLU A 62 -8.02 -36.96 40.98
C GLU A 62 -7.91 -35.73 41.88
N SER A 63 -9.07 -35.05 42.07
CA SER A 63 -9.59 -34.45 43.34
C SER A 63 -9.99 -32.99 43.17
N SER A 64 -11.04 -32.46 43.79
CA SER A 64 -12.39 -32.87 44.18
C SER A 64 -13.07 -31.57 44.67
N THR A 65 -14.40 -31.45 44.52
CA THR A 65 -15.37 -30.70 45.36
C THR A 65 -15.11 -29.21 45.71
N GLY A 66 -16.06 -28.29 45.65
CA GLY A 66 -17.51 -28.40 45.57
C GLY A 66 -18.18 -27.03 45.76
N ASP A 67 -19.51 -27.12 45.75
CA ASP A 67 -20.53 -26.24 46.31
C ASP A 67 -20.86 -24.86 45.72
N ALA A 68 -22.17 -24.76 45.51
CA ALA A 68 -22.95 -23.62 45.07
C ALA A 68 -23.38 -22.75 46.26
N ILE A 69 -23.51 -21.44 46.06
CA ILE A 69 -24.46 -20.59 46.77
C ILE A 69 -25.08 -19.58 45.79
N VAL A 70 -26.40 -19.67 45.66
CA VAL A 70 -27.33 -18.65 45.15
C VAL A 70 -27.60 -17.65 46.27
N THR A 71 -27.66 -16.33 46.01
CA THR A 71 -28.69 -15.40 46.54
C THR A 71 -28.63 -14.04 45.82
N THR A 72 -29.71 -13.81 45.09
CA THR A 72 -30.46 -12.59 44.69
C THR A 72 -30.17 -11.17 45.22
N LEU A 73 -30.40 -10.24 44.26
CA LEU A 73 -31.16 -8.96 44.30
C LEU A 73 -30.54 -7.66 44.85
N GLY A 74 -30.71 -6.60 44.05
CA GLY A 74 -30.46 -5.20 44.38
C GLY A 74 -30.61 -4.28 43.16
N ASP A 75 -31.85 -4.04 42.76
CA ASP A 75 -32.32 -2.97 41.86
C ASP A 75 -32.29 -1.62 42.62
N GLU A 76 -32.02 -0.51 41.92
CA GLU A 76 -32.73 0.78 42.02
C GLU A 76 -31.97 1.92 41.31
N THR A 77 -32.59 2.42 40.23
CA THR A 77 -32.53 3.82 39.79
C THR A 77 -33.22 4.74 40.79
N PRO A 78 -32.92 6.06 40.84
CA PRO A 78 -33.87 6.99 40.19
C PRO A 78 -33.27 8.31 39.62
N ASP A 79 -33.95 8.86 38.63
CA ASP A 79 -34.01 10.29 38.21
C ASP A 79 -35.49 10.73 38.41
N PRO A 80 -35.88 12.00 38.73
CA PRO A 80 -35.91 13.13 37.78
C PRO A 80 -35.83 14.60 38.31
N THR A 81 -35.39 15.53 37.43
CA THR A 81 -35.79 16.97 37.24
C THR A 81 -35.45 18.02 38.34
N THR A 82 -35.03 19.30 38.12
CA THR A 82 -35.53 20.37 37.21
C THR A 82 -34.65 21.67 37.25
N GLY A 83 -34.48 22.37 36.10
CA GLY A 83 -34.31 23.86 35.94
C GLY A 83 -32.98 24.55 36.36
N VAL A 84 -32.43 25.63 35.76
CA VAL A 84 -32.87 26.70 34.83
C VAL A 84 -31.62 27.42 34.23
N ALA A 85 -31.73 27.83 32.96
CA ALA A 85 -31.11 28.93 32.17
C ALA A 85 -29.63 29.38 32.32
N GLY A 86 -28.98 29.51 31.16
CA GLY A 86 -27.74 30.28 30.97
C GLY A 86 -27.24 30.26 29.53
N SER A 87 -27.95 30.96 28.62
CA SER A 87 -27.52 31.21 27.24
C SER A 87 -26.33 32.18 27.19
N ILE A 88 -25.24 31.78 26.53
CA ILE A 88 -24.28 32.72 25.94
C ILE A 88 -23.89 32.18 24.57
N GLY A 89 -24.44 32.81 23.53
CA GLY A 89 -24.04 32.56 22.14
C GLY A 89 -22.67 33.18 21.86
N PHE A 90 -21.81 32.43 21.18
CA PHE A 90 -20.66 32.98 20.48
C PHE A 90 -20.82 32.63 19.00
N LEU A 91 -20.88 33.69 18.19
CA LEU A 91 -21.01 33.65 16.75
C LEU A 91 -19.75 33.03 16.13
N GLN A 92 -19.95 32.01 15.31
CA GLN A 92 -18.91 31.40 14.48
C GLN A 92 -18.83 32.20 13.18
N GLU A 93 -17.77 33.01 13.03
CA GLU A 93 -17.45 33.65 11.75
C GLU A 93 -16.91 32.60 10.77
N SER A 94 -17.63 32.43 9.67
CA SER A 94 -17.22 31.69 8.49
C SER A 94 -16.17 32.49 7.71
N PHE A 95 -14.93 32.04 7.66
CA PHE A 95 -13.92 32.58 6.76
C PHE A 95 -14.02 31.88 5.40
N GLN A 96 -14.62 32.56 4.42
CA GLN A 96 -14.49 32.25 3.00
C GLN A 96 -13.12 32.73 2.52
N THR A 97 -12.30 31.83 1.99
CA THR A 97 -11.15 32.22 1.14
C THR A 97 -11.57 32.15 -0.32
N ASP A 98 -11.91 33.31 -0.84
CA ASP A 98 -12.19 33.56 -2.25
C ASP A 98 -10.85 33.55 -3.02
N LEU A 99 -10.54 32.45 -3.73
CA LEU A 99 -9.33 32.33 -4.53
C LEU A 99 -9.60 32.93 -5.93
N THR A 100 -9.63 34.26 -6.01
CA THR A 100 -9.63 34.97 -7.30
C THR A 100 -8.22 34.94 -7.89
N THR A 101 -8.05 34.18 -8.98
CA THR A 101 -6.82 34.14 -9.76
C THR A 101 -6.69 35.40 -10.61
N GLY A 102 -5.92 36.38 -10.14
CA GLY A 102 -5.37 37.44 -10.99
C GLY A 102 -4.07 36.95 -11.64
N ALA A 103 -4.15 36.54 -12.90
CA ALA A 103 -2.97 36.31 -13.74
C ALA A 103 -2.43 37.66 -14.24
N PRO A 104 -1.13 37.96 -14.13
CA PRO A 104 -0.52 38.98 -14.97
C PRO A 104 -0.18 38.39 -16.34
N ASP A 105 -0.72 39.05 -17.35
CA ASP A 105 -0.50 38.91 -18.78
C ASP A 105 1.00 38.90 -19.15
N ALA A 106 1.42 37.92 -19.95
CA ALA A 106 2.69 37.94 -20.68
C ALA A 106 2.51 37.26 -22.05
N THR A 107 2.47 38.08 -23.09
CA THR A 107 2.46 37.69 -24.51
C THR A 107 3.83 37.13 -24.93
N PRO A 108 3.92 36.19 -25.89
CA PRO A 108 5.07 35.28 -26.03
C PRO A 108 6.19 35.85 -26.91
N GLY A 109 7.40 35.94 -26.36
CA GLY A 109 8.65 36.17 -27.09
C GLY A 109 9.45 34.87 -27.20
N GLY A 110 9.62 34.37 -28.41
CA GLY A 110 10.39 33.16 -28.70
C GLY A 110 11.87 33.28 -28.32
N GLY A 111 12.35 32.26 -27.61
CA GLY A 111 13.75 32.07 -27.28
C GLY A 111 13.96 30.62 -26.87
N ILE A 112 14.75 29.89 -27.67
CA ILE A 112 15.24 28.54 -27.41
C ILE A 112 15.96 28.48 -26.05
N SER A 113 15.25 28.02 -25.01
CA SER A 113 15.86 27.70 -23.72
C SER A 113 15.82 26.19 -23.56
N GLY A 114 17.00 25.57 -23.52
CA GLY A 114 17.16 24.15 -23.24
C GLY A 114 16.39 23.80 -21.97
N SER A 115 15.68 22.67 -21.99
CA SER A 115 14.96 22.13 -20.84
C SER A 115 15.94 21.80 -19.72
N ALA A 116 16.30 22.81 -18.92
CA ALA A 116 16.96 22.61 -17.64
C ALA A 116 16.03 21.76 -16.78
N MET A 117 16.54 20.64 -16.28
CA MET A 117 15.84 19.85 -15.28
C MET A 117 15.51 20.75 -14.07
N PRO A 118 14.30 20.69 -13.50
CA PRO A 118 13.87 21.53 -12.37
C PRO A 118 14.53 21.14 -11.03
N PHE A 119 15.68 20.45 -11.06
CA PHE A 119 16.30 19.85 -9.90
C PHE A 119 17.17 20.88 -9.16
N LEU A 120 16.75 21.19 -7.91
CA LEU A 120 17.45 21.94 -6.84
C LEU A 120 16.93 23.34 -6.47
N SER A 121 15.78 23.82 -6.94
CA SER A 121 15.10 24.95 -6.28
C SER A 121 14.22 24.48 -5.10
N GLU A 122 14.72 23.56 -4.28
CA GLU A 122 13.94 22.93 -3.21
C GLU A 122 14.43 23.42 -1.85
N SER A 123 13.62 24.30 -1.28
CA SER A 123 13.83 24.93 0.02
C SER A 123 13.43 23.96 1.13
N PHE A 124 14.25 23.90 2.18
CA PHE A 124 13.78 23.51 3.50
C PHE A 124 12.53 24.33 3.86
N GLN A 125 11.47 23.66 4.31
CA GLN A 125 10.22 24.31 4.71
C GLN A 125 9.86 23.92 6.13
N THR A 126 9.20 24.83 6.83
CA THR A 126 8.59 24.52 8.13
C THR A 126 7.10 24.32 7.93
N ASP A 127 6.57 23.20 8.39
CA ASP A 127 5.14 22.98 8.46
C ASP A 127 4.54 23.91 9.54
N LEU A 128 3.66 24.82 9.13
CA LEU A 128 3.15 25.88 10.02
C LEU A 128 2.20 25.37 11.10
N ALA A 129 1.58 24.20 10.92
CA ALA A 129 0.65 23.64 11.89
C ALA A 129 1.36 22.80 12.96
N THR A 130 2.41 22.08 12.55
CA THR A 130 3.13 21.11 13.42
C THR A 130 4.50 21.61 13.88
N GLY A 131 5.04 22.67 13.25
CA GLY A 131 6.40 23.15 13.47
C GLY A 131 7.49 22.21 12.91
N ALA A 132 7.10 21.17 12.17
CA ALA A 132 8.05 20.18 11.66
C ALA A 132 8.93 20.77 10.56
N ALA A 133 10.22 20.42 10.60
CA ALA A 133 11.12 20.65 9.48
C ALA A 133 10.78 19.66 8.35
N THR A 134 10.57 20.16 7.15
CA THR A 134 10.17 19.36 5.98
C THR A 134 11.05 19.67 4.77
N MET A 135 11.25 18.66 3.94
CA MET A 135 11.93 18.78 2.66
C MET A 135 11.41 17.68 1.74
N SER A 136 11.31 17.98 0.47
CA SER A 136 11.04 16.98 -0.58
C SER A 136 12.30 16.84 -1.44
N ILE A 137 12.39 15.76 -2.21
CA ILE A 137 13.31 15.57 -3.36
C ILE A 137 12.53 14.80 -4.43
N PRO A 138 12.09 15.43 -5.53
CA PRO A 138 11.29 14.77 -6.54
C PRO A 138 12.13 13.76 -7.32
N ILE A 139 11.50 12.64 -7.67
CA ILE A 139 12.06 11.65 -8.58
C ILE A 139 11.57 12.00 -9.98
N THR A 140 12.49 12.44 -10.83
CA THR A 140 12.20 12.79 -12.21
C THR A 140 11.89 11.53 -13.00
N VAL A 141 10.69 11.50 -13.56
CA VAL A 141 10.22 10.40 -14.40
C VAL A 141 9.82 10.97 -15.77
N PRO A 142 10.07 10.24 -16.87
CA PRO A 142 9.51 10.60 -18.16
C PRO A 142 7.98 10.74 -18.08
N PRO A 143 7.38 11.66 -18.85
CA PRO A 143 5.94 11.79 -18.90
C PRO A 143 5.30 10.50 -19.41
N GLY A 144 4.17 10.14 -18.79
CA GLY A 144 3.31 9.08 -19.25
C GLY A 144 2.29 9.57 -20.26
N ARG A 145 1.60 8.65 -20.92
CA ARG A 145 0.52 9.00 -21.87
C ARG A 145 -0.59 9.72 -21.12
N LYS A 146 -1.04 10.86 -21.66
CA LYS A 146 -2.06 11.72 -21.02
C LYS A 146 -1.76 12.06 -19.56
N ASN A 147 -0.49 12.29 -19.23
CA ASN A 147 -0.02 12.57 -17.87
C ASN A 147 -0.22 11.42 -16.85
N MET A 148 -0.41 10.18 -17.32
CA MET A 148 -0.44 8.98 -16.48
C MET A 148 0.97 8.52 -16.15
N GLN A 149 1.66 9.29 -15.30
CA GLN A 149 2.94 8.92 -14.68
C GLN A 149 2.81 8.97 -13.16
N PRO A 150 3.63 8.20 -12.41
CA PRO A 150 3.66 8.31 -10.97
C PRO A 150 4.29 9.65 -10.56
N ASN A 151 3.72 10.27 -9.52
CA ASN A 151 4.34 11.41 -8.84
C ASN A 151 5.06 10.91 -7.59
N LEU A 152 6.39 10.97 -7.58
CA LEU A 152 7.23 10.42 -6.51
C LEU A 152 8.19 11.47 -6.00
N ALA A 153 8.38 11.47 -4.68
CA ALA A 153 9.42 12.24 -4.03
C ALA A 153 9.93 11.51 -2.79
N LEU A 154 11.22 11.67 -2.49
CA LEU A 154 11.74 11.38 -1.15
C LEU A 154 11.33 12.54 -0.25
N SER A 155 10.55 12.25 0.79
CA SER A 155 10.07 13.24 1.74
C SER A 155 10.80 13.10 3.07
N TYR A 156 11.34 14.20 3.57
CA TYR A 156 11.85 14.34 4.92
C TYR A 156 10.83 15.09 5.78
N SER A 157 10.61 14.60 7.00
CA SER A 157 9.98 15.34 8.10
C SER A 157 10.72 15.06 9.40
N SER A 158 10.96 16.07 10.23
CA SER A 158 11.51 15.86 11.58
C SER A 158 10.61 15.01 12.48
N ASN A 159 9.31 14.92 12.16
CA ASN A 159 8.35 14.10 12.91
C ASN A 159 8.29 12.65 12.43
N ASN A 160 8.89 12.34 11.27
CA ASN A 160 8.90 10.97 10.76
C ASN A 160 9.83 10.09 11.59
N SER A 161 9.36 8.88 11.89
CA SER A 161 10.13 7.87 12.60
C SER A 161 11.25 7.29 11.71
N ASN A 162 12.00 6.32 12.26
CA ASN A 162 12.83 5.47 11.42
C ASN A 162 11.95 4.61 10.49
N GLY A 163 12.37 4.45 9.25
CA GLY A 163 11.63 3.72 8.22
C GLY A 163 12.53 3.22 7.11
N ILE A 164 11.94 2.85 5.98
CA ILE A 164 12.63 2.22 4.84
C ILE A 164 13.74 3.13 4.26
N CYS A 165 13.62 4.44 4.37
CA CYS A 165 14.63 5.38 3.86
C CYS A 165 15.57 5.91 4.96
N GLY A 166 15.52 5.38 6.19
CA GLY A 166 16.23 5.91 7.35
C GLY A 166 15.38 6.85 8.20
N VAL A 167 15.98 7.49 9.21
CA VAL A 167 15.27 8.38 10.13
C VAL A 167 14.79 9.64 9.43
N GLY A 168 13.50 9.98 9.59
CA GLY A 168 12.90 11.20 9.06
C GLY A 168 12.52 11.12 7.59
N TRP A 169 13.13 10.19 6.84
CA TRP A 169 12.94 10.02 5.41
C TRP A 169 11.93 8.93 5.09
N ALA A 170 11.11 9.19 4.09
CA ALA A 170 10.19 8.23 3.52
C ALA A 170 10.11 8.41 2.00
N ILE A 171 9.71 7.35 1.32
CA ILE A 171 9.08 7.45 0.01
C ILE A 171 7.58 7.16 0.21
N PRO A 172 6.71 8.18 0.22
CA PRO A 172 5.30 7.98 0.53
C PRO A 172 4.66 7.00 -0.46
N ALA A 173 4.04 5.96 0.09
CA ALA A 173 3.21 5.04 -0.66
C ALA A 173 1.74 5.30 -0.32
N ASN A 174 0.86 5.05 -1.27
CA ASN A 174 -0.58 5.13 -1.05
C ASN A 174 -1.09 3.78 -0.58
N TYR A 175 -1.85 3.76 0.51
CA TYR A 175 -2.43 2.54 1.05
C TYR A 175 -3.64 2.85 1.93
N ILE A 176 -4.49 1.85 2.12
CA ILE A 176 -5.54 1.86 3.15
C ILE A 176 -5.07 0.89 4.24
N GLN A 177 -5.25 1.23 5.51
CA GLN A 177 -4.94 0.32 6.62
C GLN A 177 -6.01 0.38 7.70
N ARG A 178 -6.06 -0.63 8.57
CA ARG A 178 -6.84 -0.57 9.80
C ARG A 178 -6.22 0.45 10.76
N SER A 179 -7.07 1.19 11.46
CA SER A 179 -6.66 2.15 12.47
C SER A 179 -6.16 1.42 13.72
N THR A 180 -5.10 1.97 14.34
CA THR A 180 -4.58 1.48 15.63
C THR A 180 -4.78 2.51 16.75
N LYS A 181 -5.68 3.48 16.53
CA LYS A 181 -5.95 4.57 17.47
C LYS A 181 -6.51 4.04 18.79
N ASP A 182 -7.42 3.06 18.72
CA ASP A 182 -8.14 2.51 19.87
C ASP A 182 -7.60 1.14 20.30
N GLY A 183 -6.38 0.78 19.88
CA GLY A 183 -5.72 -0.49 20.18
C GLY A 183 -5.37 -1.33 18.96
N ILE A 184 -5.13 -2.62 19.17
CA ILE A 184 -4.90 -3.58 18.09
C ILE A 184 -6.24 -3.85 17.38
N PRO A 185 -6.29 -3.86 16.04
CA PRO A 185 -7.52 -4.15 15.30
C PRO A 185 -8.09 -5.53 15.64
N SER A 186 -9.42 -5.65 15.66
CA SER A 186 -10.11 -6.92 15.91
C SER A 186 -10.19 -7.80 14.64
N TYR A 187 -9.89 -7.21 13.48
CA TYR A 187 -9.95 -7.84 12.15
C TYR A 187 -11.34 -8.24 11.68
N ASP A 188 -12.35 -7.51 12.13
CA ASP A 188 -13.74 -7.65 11.69
C ASP A 188 -14.24 -6.36 11.01
N LEU A 189 -15.56 -6.22 10.87
CA LEU A 189 -16.19 -5.06 10.25
C LEU A 189 -16.34 -3.85 11.20
N SER A 190 -16.04 -4.00 12.49
CA SER A 190 -16.10 -2.91 13.47
C SER A 190 -14.85 -2.01 13.44
N ASP A 191 -13.74 -2.53 12.91
CA ASP A 191 -12.52 -1.75 12.79
C ASP A 191 -12.70 -0.53 11.87
N THR A 192 -12.05 0.57 12.25
CA THR A 192 -11.97 1.77 11.43
C THR A 192 -10.82 1.67 10.43
N PHE A 193 -10.97 2.26 9.26
CA PHE A 193 -9.93 2.30 8.22
C PHE A 193 -9.35 3.72 8.06
N LEU A 194 -8.08 3.79 7.70
CA LEU A 194 -7.35 5.00 7.39
C LEU A 194 -6.84 4.91 5.95
N PHE A 195 -7.18 5.90 5.13
CA PHE A 195 -6.53 6.12 3.84
C PHE A 195 -5.29 6.97 4.03
N MET A 196 -4.17 6.52 3.47
CA MET A 196 -2.88 7.20 3.50
C MET A 196 -2.49 7.56 2.07
N SER A 197 -2.24 8.84 1.80
CA SER A 197 -1.84 9.31 0.47
C SER A 197 -0.87 10.48 0.58
N SER A 198 0.34 10.32 0.02
CA SER A 198 1.36 11.38 -0.11
C SER A 198 1.50 12.31 1.11
N GLY A 199 1.58 11.74 2.32
CA GLY A 199 1.79 12.49 3.57
C GLY A 199 0.52 13.00 4.25
N SER A 200 -0.65 12.86 3.64
CA SER A 200 -1.95 13.08 4.28
C SER A 200 -2.62 11.75 4.67
N ASN A 201 -3.49 11.82 5.67
CA ASN A 201 -4.32 10.69 6.06
C ASN A 201 -5.80 11.12 6.20
N ALA A 202 -6.70 10.17 6.01
CA ALA A 202 -8.13 10.35 6.20
C ALA A 202 -8.72 9.12 6.89
N GLU A 203 -9.42 9.33 8.00
CA GLU A 203 -10.26 8.29 8.62
C GLU A 203 -11.48 8.04 7.73
N LEU A 204 -11.77 6.78 7.44
CA LEU A 204 -12.86 6.37 6.56
C LEU A 204 -14.05 5.90 7.38
N VAL A 205 -15.24 6.39 7.00
CA VAL A 205 -16.53 6.03 7.62
C VAL A 205 -17.38 5.33 6.58
N ASN A 206 -17.96 4.19 6.96
CA ASN A 206 -18.92 3.48 6.12
C ASN A 206 -20.23 4.28 6.06
N ILE A 207 -20.73 4.53 4.86
CA ILE A 207 -22.00 5.24 4.65
C ILE A 207 -23.12 4.25 4.35
N GLU A 208 -22.90 3.35 3.38
CA GLU A 208 -23.85 2.29 3.00
C GLU A 208 -23.17 1.27 2.08
N ASN A 209 -23.61 0.01 2.06
CA ASN A 209 -23.23 -0.99 1.03
C ASN A 209 -21.72 -1.10 0.74
N ASN A 210 -20.90 -1.08 1.81
CA ASN A 210 -19.42 -1.07 1.73
C ASN A 210 -18.81 0.12 0.97
N GLU A 211 -19.58 1.19 0.76
CA GLU A 211 -19.08 2.49 0.36
C GLU A 211 -18.65 3.27 1.60
N TYR A 212 -17.43 3.80 1.55
CA TYR A 212 -16.84 4.62 2.58
C TYR A 212 -16.55 6.02 2.04
N ARG A 213 -16.53 6.99 2.96
CA ARG A 213 -16.13 8.38 2.73
C ARG A 213 -15.13 8.83 3.78
N ALA A 214 -14.36 9.87 3.47
CA ALA A 214 -13.51 10.48 4.48
C ALA A 214 -14.39 11.14 5.55
N LYS A 215 -14.07 10.91 6.82
CA LYS A 215 -14.76 11.51 7.97
C LYS A 215 -14.72 13.04 7.92
N ILE A 216 -13.57 13.58 7.50
CA ILE A 216 -13.39 14.99 7.18
C ILE A 216 -13.17 15.05 5.67
N GLU A 217 -14.18 15.51 4.96
CA GLU A 217 -14.18 15.50 3.50
C GLU A 217 -13.39 16.67 2.92
N SER A 218 -12.61 16.41 1.87
CA SER A 218 -11.81 17.44 1.17
C SER A 218 -11.56 17.05 -0.29
N ALA A 219 -11.10 15.82 -0.52
CA ALA A 219 -10.80 15.32 -1.87
C ALA A 219 -12.05 14.85 -2.63
N PHE A 220 -13.17 14.60 -1.93
CA PHE A 220 -14.41 14.03 -2.48
C PHE A 220 -14.19 12.68 -3.19
N MET A 221 -13.30 11.88 -2.61
CA MET A 221 -13.02 10.52 -3.08
C MET A 221 -14.13 9.57 -2.64
N LYS A 222 -14.44 8.58 -3.47
CA LYS A 222 -15.34 7.47 -3.13
C LYS A 222 -14.50 6.22 -2.90
N TYR A 223 -14.68 5.56 -1.76
CA TYR A 223 -13.96 4.35 -1.39
C TYR A 223 -14.94 3.18 -1.36
N VAL A 224 -14.62 2.06 -1.98
CA VAL A 224 -15.48 0.87 -2.04
C VAL A 224 -14.69 -0.34 -1.59
N TYR A 225 -15.18 -1.03 -0.56
CA TYR A 225 -14.59 -2.26 -0.06
C TYR A 225 -15.40 -3.48 -0.53
N ASP A 226 -14.76 -4.48 -1.13
CA ASP A 226 -15.45 -5.69 -1.59
C ASP A 226 -15.38 -6.86 -0.57
N GLY A 227 -14.82 -6.60 0.61
CA GLY A 227 -14.56 -7.62 1.64
C GLY A 227 -13.14 -8.20 1.57
N SER A 228 -12.37 -7.91 0.52
CA SER A 228 -11.01 -8.41 0.33
C SER A 228 -10.01 -7.34 -0.10
N SER A 229 -10.46 -6.37 -0.90
CA SER A 229 -9.66 -5.33 -1.55
C SER A 229 -10.48 -4.05 -1.66
N TRP A 230 -9.80 -2.95 -1.99
CA TRP A 230 -10.44 -1.64 -2.14
C TRP A 230 -10.34 -1.11 -3.55
N ILE A 231 -11.39 -0.43 -3.98
CA ILE A 231 -11.39 0.46 -5.14
C ILE A 231 -11.71 1.87 -4.66
N VAL A 232 -10.88 2.84 -5.05
CA VAL A 232 -11.10 4.26 -4.79
C VAL A 232 -11.28 4.99 -6.11
N TYR A 233 -12.24 5.91 -6.16
CA TYR A 233 -12.49 6.78 -7.29
C TYR A 233 -12.28 8.22 -6.88
N ASP A 234 -11.58 8.97 -7.73
CA ASP A 234 -11.55 10.43 -7.63
C ASP A 234 -12.70 11.09 -8.39
N LYS A 235 -12.78 12.42 -8.29
CA LYS A 235 -13.76 13.23 -9.03
C LYS A 235 -13.56 13.20 -10.54
N SER A 236 -12.37 12.85 -11.02
CA SER A 236 -12.07 12.77 -12.45
C SER A 236 -12.49 11.44 -13.07
N GLY A 237 -12.92 10.47 -12.26
CA GLY A 237 -13.25 9.12 -12.67
C GLY A 237 -12.03 8.19 -12.75
N THR A 238 -10.85 8.65 -12.30
CA THR A 238 -9.67 7.81 -12.17
C THR A 238 -9.89 6.79 -11.06
N GLN A 239 -9.61 5.53 -11.37
CA GLN A 239 -9.77 4.40 -10.46
C GLN A 239 -8.41 4.02 -9.86
N TYR A 240 -8.38 3.86 -8.54
CA TYR A 240 -7.23 3.41 -7.77
C TYR A 240 -7.59 2.09 -7.09
N ARG A 241 -6.81 1.04 -7.36
CA ARG A 241 -7.03 -0.31 -6.82
C ARG A 241 -6.01 -0.61 -5.73
N PHE A 242 -6.46 -1.14 -4.60
CA PHE A 242 -5.60 -1.45 -3.47
C PHE A 242 -5.77 -2.88 -2.99
N GLY A 243 -4.65 -3.57 -2.81
CA GLY A 243 -4.58 -4.88 -2.19
C GLY A 243 -5.26 -5.99 -3.02
N TYR A 244 -5.31 -5.88 -4.34
CA TYR A 244 -5.79 -6.97 -5.20
C TYR A 244 -4.79 -8.13 -5.27
N ASP A 245 -3.49 -7.82 -5.24
CA ASP A 245 -2.44 -8.82 -5.19
C ASP A 245 -2.05 -9.13 -3.74
N ALA A 246 -1.77 -10.40 -3.43
CA ALA A 246 -1.32 -10.79 -2.09
C ALA A 246 -0.02 -10.07 -1.67
N ALA A 247 0.87 -9.75 -2.62
CA ALA A 247 2.09 -8.97 -2.38
C ALA A 247 1.79 -7.52 -1.97
N SER A 248 0.65 -6.96 -2.39
CA SER A 248 0.18 -5.61 -2.03
C SER A 248 -0.65 -5.56 -0.74
N ARG A 249 -0.79 -6.67 -0.01
CA ARG A 249 -1.54 -6.72 1.27
C ARG A 249 -0.63 -6.98 2.46
N LEU A 250 -0.64 -6.11 3.47
CA LEU A 250 0.05 -6.35 4.72
C LEU A 250 -0.85 -7.25 5.58
N GLN A 251 -0.53 -8.54 5.67
CA GLN A 251 -1.42 -9.56 6.23
C GLN A 251 -0.64 -10.64 6.98
N GLU A 252 -1.25 -11.22 8.02
CA GLU A 252 -0.79 -12.45 8.67
C GLU A 252 -1.25 -13.67 7.86
N ASN A 253 -2.51 -13.65 7.45
CA ASN A 253 -3.17 -14.66 6.63
C ASN A 253 -4.35 -14.02 5.88
N ASN A 254 -5.08 -14.81 5.09
CA ASN A 254 -6.16 -14.29 4.25
C ASN A 254 -7.33 -13.66 5.02
N SER A 255 -7.51 -13.99 6.31
CA SER A 255 -8.57 -13.44 7.16
C SER A 255 -8.11 -12.22 7.97
N LYS A 256 -6.80 -12.01 8.11
CA LYS A 256 -6.21 -10.92 8.88
C LYS A 256 -5.32 -10.05 8.01
N VAL A 257 -5.97 -9.14 7.29
CA VAL A 257 -5.32 -8.11 6.49
C VAL A 257 -5.33 -6.79 7.26
N PHE A 258 -4.14 -6.26 7.55
CA PHE A 258 -3.94 -4.99 8.24
C PHE A 258 -3.90 -3.81 7.26
N GLY A 259 -3.34 -3.99 6.06
CA GLY A 259 -3.26 -2.92 5.06
C GLY A 259 -3.30 -3.39 3.61
N TRP A 260 -3.76 -2.51 2.73
CA TRP A 260 -3.93 -2.70 1.29
C TRP A 260 -3.21 -1.57 0.56
N TYR A 261 -2.10 -1.88 -0.08
CA TYR A 261 -1.28 -0.94 -0.83
C TYR A 261 -1.80 -0.78 -2.26
N LEU A 262 -1.64 0.43 -2.82
CA LEU A 262 -2.06 0.76 -4.18
C LEU A 262 -1.36 -0.17 -5.17
N ASP A 263 -2.11 -0.95 -5.95
CA ASP A 263 -1.58 -1.89 -6.93
C ASP A 263 -1.73 -1.38 -8.38
N LYS A 264 -2.78 -0.59 -8.67
CA LYS A 264 -3.04 -0.09 -10.02
C LYS A 264 -3.81 1.23 -10.01
N VAL A 265 -3.48 2.11 -10.96
CA VAL A 265 -4.22 3.36 -11.25
C VAL A 265 -4.66 3.34 -12.71
N ILE A 266 -5.94 3.62 -12.97
CA ILE A 266 -6.57 3.50 -14.29
C ILE A 266 -7.31 4.80 -14.59
N ASP A 267 -7.02 5.45 -15.72
CA ASP A 267 -7.83 6.58 -16.17
C ASP A 267 -9.12 6.14 -16.88
N VAL A 268 -10.00 7.10 -17.13
CA VAL A 268 -11.24 6.93 -17.90
C VAL A 268 -11.02 6.50 -19.36
N TYR A 269 -9.79 6.60 -19.87
CA TYR A 269 -9.44 6.21 -21.25
C TYR A 269 -8.81 4.80 -21.32
N GLY A 270 -8.69 4.11 -20.18
CA GLY A 270 -8.10 2.78 -20.09
C GLY A 270 -6.57 2.75 -20.07
N ASN A 271 -5.89 3.89 -19.98
CA ASN A 271 -4.46 3.91 -19.67
C ASN A 271 -4.28 3.59 -18.19
N TYR A 272 -3.20 2.88 -17.86
CA TYR A 272 -2.94 2.55 -16.46
C TYR A 272 -1.46 2.45 -16.13
N LEU A 273 -1.19 2.45 -14.83
CA LEU A 273 0.10 2.10 -14.25
C LEU A 273 -0.11 1.12 -13.09
N THR A 274 0.93 0.33 -12.79
CA THR A 274 0.91 -0.72 -11.77
C THR A 274 2.07 -0.57 -10.81
N TYR A 275 1.82 -0.86 -9.55
CA TYR A 275 2.80 -0.92 -8.47
C TYR A 275 3.00 -2.37 -8.07
N ILE A 276 4.25 -2.82 -8.10
CA ILE A 276 4.65 -4.19 -7.82
C ILE A 276 5.45 -4.17 -6.53
N TYR A 277 5.15 -5.10 -5.64
CA TYR A 277 5.74 -5.17 -4.31
C TYR A 277 6.43 -6.51 -4.06
N ASP A 278 7.42 -6.50 -3.17
CA ASP A 278 8.04 -7.68 -2.60
C ASP A 278 7.94 -7.65 -1.05
N LYS A 279 8.02 -8.84 -0.44
CA LYS A 279 8.06 -9.03 1.02
C LYS A 279 9.20 -9.99 1.38
N PRO A 280 10.46 -9.54 1.30
CA PRO A 280 11.62 -10.37 1.62
C PRO A 280 11.76 -10.63 3.13
N ASP A 281 11.01 -9.90 3.96
CA ASP A 281 11.04 -9.99 5.42
C ASP A 281 9.75 -10.61 5.97
N ASP A 282 9.71 -10.75 7.30
CA ASP A 282 8.53 -11.13 8.06
C ASP A 282 7.49 -9.99 8.03
N GLY A 283 6.70 -9.95 6.97
CA GLY A 283 5.51 -9.10 6.81
C GLY A 283 5.71 -7.75 6.11
N GLN A 284 6.89 -7.11 6.21
CA GLN A 284 7.09 -5.77 5.64
C GLN A 284 6.95 -5.75 4.11
N ILE A 285 6.21 -4.75 3.61
CA ILE A 285 6.02 -4.51 2.18
C ILE A 285 7.04 -3.50 1.67
N TYR A 286 7.67 -3.83 0.55
CA TYR A 286 8.61 -2.98 -0.17
C TYR A 286 8.12 -2.79 -1.60
N LEU A 287 8.02 -1.54 -2.04
CA LEU A 287 7.70 -1.22 -3.43
C LEU A 287 8.89 -1.63 -4.29
N LYS A 288 8.73 -2.61 -5.17
CA LYS A 288 9.80 -3.13 -6.02
C LYS A 288 9.89 -2.37 -7.33
N GLU A 289 8.75 -2.16 -7.97
CA GLU A 289 8.71 -1.60 -9.32
C GLU A 289 7.40 -0.86 -9.57
N ILE A 290 7.46 0.27 -10.27
CA ILE A 290 6.30 0.89 -10.90
C ILE A 290 6.45 0.75 -12.41
N ARG A 291 5.43 0.24 -13.08
CA ARG A 291 5.34 0.17 -14.55
C ARG A 291 4.20 1.04 -14.99
N TYR A 292 4.45 1.93 -15.95
CA TYR A 292 3.44 2.88 -16.41
C TYR A 292 3.46 2.99 -17.92
N THR A 293 2.43 3.67 -18.45
CA THR A 293 2.09 3.82 -19.89
C THR A 293 1.39 2.64 -20.55
N TYR A 294 0.81 1.73 -19.77
CA TYR A 294 -0.08 0.72 -20.34
C TYR A 294 -1.31 1.34 -21.02
N GLY A 295 -1.90 0.60 -21.97
CA GLY A 295 -3.19 0.91 -22.60
C GLY A 295 -3.89 -0.34 -23.12
N ALA A 296 -5.03 -0.19 -23.79
CA ALA A 296 -5.90 -1.30 -24.21
C ALA A 296 -5.17 -2.46 -24.93
N ASP A 297 -4.17 -2.15 -25.75
CA ASP A 297 -3.36 -3.13 -26.49
C ASP A 297 -1.85 -2.81 -26.40
N LEU A 298 -1.44 -2.05 -25.39
CA LEU A 298 -0.08 -1.55 -25.26
C LEU A 298 0.50 -1.95 -23.91
N ASP A 299 1.67 -2.59 -23.96
CA ASP A 299 2.47 -2.88 -22.78
C ASP A 299 3.11 -1.59 -22.24
N TYR A 300 3.63 -1.65 -21.01
CA TYR A 300 4.40 -0.55 -20.43
C TYR A 300 5.67 -0.30 -21.26
N ASP A 301 6.08 0.97 -21.36
CA ASP A 301 7.33 1.35 -22.04
C ASP A 301 8.31 2.08 -21.11
N LYS A 302 7.93 2.29 -19.84
CA LYS A 302 8.74 2.92 -18.80
C LYS A 302 8.55 2.17 -17.47
N SER A 303 9.63 2.05 -16.70
CA SER A 303 9.56 1.50 -15.35
C SER A 303 10.46 2.25 -14.38
N ILE A 304 10.13 2.13 -13.09
CA ILE A 304 10.88 2.69 -11.98
C ILE A 304 11.15 1.55 -11.02
N VAL A 305 12.41 1.22 -10.80
CA VAL A 305 12.85 0.10 -9.97
C VAL A 305 13.44 0.64 -8.67
N PHE A 306 13.04 0.04 -7.56
CA PHE A 306 13.53 0.36 -6.22
C PHE A 306 14.38 -0.80 -5.73
N ASN A 307 15.64 -0.52 -5.42
CA ASN A 307 16.57 -1.50 -4.89
C ASN A 307 16.76 -1.27 -3.40
N TYR A 308 16.91 -2.37 -2.66
CA TYR A 308 17.02 -2.36 -1.22
C TYR A 308 18.26 -3.13 -0.79
N GLU A 309 18.94 -2.61 0.23
CA GLU A 309 20.04 -3.27 0.92
C GLU A 309 19.62 -3.66 2.34
N ASP A 310 20.34 -4.60 2.94
CA ASP A 310 20.13 -4.95 4.34
C ASP A 310 20.53 -3.79 5.25
N ARG A 311 19.77 -3.58 6.32
CA ARG A 311 20.08 -2.59 7.34
C ARG A 311 20.57 -3.26 8.63
N SER A 312 21.48 -2.62 9.34
CA SER A 312 21.94 -3.07 10.65
C SER A 312 20.92 -2.80 11.77
N ASP A 313 20.12 -1.73 11.63
CA ASP A 313 19.14 -1.28 12.61
C ASP A 313 17.71 -1.77 12.29
N LYS A 314 17.52 -3.10 12.33
CA LYS A 314 16.23 -3.72 12.04
C LYS A 314 15.12 -3.17 12.93
N LEU A 315 13.97 -2.89 12.34
CA LEU A 315 12.80 -2.37 13.04
C LEU A 315 11.77 -3.48 13.21
N TYR A 316 11.03 -3.43 14.32
CA TYR A 316 9.93 -4.33 14.61
C TYR A 316 8.69 -3.53 14.98
N SER A 317 7.55 -3.91 14.44
CA SER A 317 6.26 -3.35 14.81
C SER A 317 5.29 -4.47 15.17
N TYR A 318 4.46 -4.23 16.19
CA TYR A 318 3.40 -5.15 16.63
C TYR A 318 2.02 -4.49 16.57
N ARG A 319 1.91 -3.33 15.90
CA ARG A 319 0.65 -2.57 15.83
C ARG A 319 -0.47 -3.32 15.10
N SER A 320 -0.09 -4.26 14.22
CA SER A 320 -1.01 -5.20 13.57
C SER A 320 -1.43 -6.36 14.50
N GLY A 321 -0.88 -6.50 15.69
CA GLY A 321 -1.10 -7.67 16.55
C GLY A 321 -0.21 -8.87 16.21
N TRP A 322 0.63 -8.76 15.18
CA TRP A 322 1.73 -9.69 14.89
C TRP A 322 3.00 -8.91 14.56
N LYS A 323 4.14 -9.59 14.58
CA LYS A 323 5.44 -8.97 14.31
C LYS A 323 5.56 -8.64 12.82
N ILE A 324 5.89 -7.39 12.52
CA ILE A 324 6.35 -6.94 11.20
C ILE A 324 7.80 -6.53 11.34
N SER A 325 8.70 -7.10 10.53
CA SER A 325 10.12 -6.75 10.54
C SER A 325 10.49 -5.94 9.30
N THR A 326 11.06 -4.75 9.51
CA THR A 326 11.73 -3.98 8.46
C THR A 326 13.23 -4.26 8.54
N SER A 327 13.73 -5.16 7.69
CA SER A 327 15.13 -5.59 7.68
C SER A 327 15.95 -5.00 6.52
N LYS A 328 15.29 -4.26 5.63
CA LYS A 328 15.92 -3.59 4.50
C LYS A 328 15.70 -2.08 4.51
N ARG A 329 16.58 -1.37 3.82
CA ARG A 329 16.47 0.08 3.56
C ARG A 329 16.71 0.37 2.08
N LEU A 330 16.12 1.47 1.59
CA LEU A 330 16.18 1.85 0.18
C LEU A 330 17.60 2.26 -0.19
N ASP A 331 18.20 1.55 -1.14
CA ASP A 331 19.55 1.81 -1.65
C ASP A 331 19.49 2.76 -2.86
N SER A 332 18.63 2.45 -3.83
CA SER A 332 18.57 3.22 -5.06
C SER A 332 17.21 3.18 -5.74
N ILE A 333 16.92 4.25 -6.49
CA ILE A 333 15.77 4.35 -7.38
C ILE A 333 16.29 4.52 -8.80
N LYS A 334 15.87 3.65 -9.72
CA LYS A 334 16.35 3.63 -11.10
C LYS A 334 15.18 3.75 -12.07
N VAL A 335 15.27 4.68 -13.00
CA VAL A 335 14.22 4.94 -14.01
C VAL A 335 14.68 4.40 -15.35
N TYR A 336 13.87 3.55 -15.96
CA TYR A 336 14.17 2.85 -17.21
C TYR A 336 13.19 3.20 -18.33
N LEU A 337 13.70 3.14 -19.55
CA LEU A 337 12.88 2.96 -20.75
C LEU A 337 12.96 1.48 -21.13
N VAL A 338 11.83 0.87 -21.51
CA VAL A 338 11.82 -0.53 -21.90
C VAL A 338 12.76 -0.76 -23.08
N GLY A 339 13.55 -1.83 -23.01
CA GLY A 339 14.57 -2.17 -24.00
C GLY A 339 15.94 -1.55 -23.74
N THR A 340 16.14 -0.77 -22.66
CA THR A 340 17.48 -0.31 -22.23
C THR A 340 18.03 -1.20 -21.10
N THR A 341 19.34 -1.40 -21.09
CA THR A 341 20.05 -2.06 -19.97
C THR A 341 20.38 -1.08 -18.86
N GLU A 342 20.75 0.14 -19.23
CA GLU A 342 21.08 1.21 -18.29
C GLU A 342 19.86 2.09 -17.99
N PRO A 343 19.72 2.56 -16.74
CA PRO A 343 18.70 3.53 -16.39
C PRO A 343 19.01 4.89 -17.02
N ILE A 344 17.96 5.66 -17.32
CA ILE A 344 18.10 7.05 -17.76
C ILE A 344 18.37 8.00 -16.59
N TRP A 345 17.90 7.63 -15.39
CA TRP A 345 18.15 8.31 -14.13
C TRP A 345 18.37 7.30 -13.03
N ARG A 346 19.39 7.50 -12.21
CA ARG A 346 19.65 6.71 -11.00
C ARG A 346 19.85 7.63 -9.81
N TYR A 347 19.02 7.46 -8.79
CA TYR A 347 19.12 8.12 -7.49
C TYR A 347 19.75 7.14 -6.51
N GLU A 348 20.91 7.47 -5.98
CA GLU A 348 21.60 6.66 -4.98
C GLU A 348 21.49 7.29 -3.61
N LEU A 349 21.09 6.50 -2.62
CA LEU A 349 20.94 6.91 -1.24
C LEU A 349 22.13 6.37 -0.44
N THR A 350 23.03 7.25 0.00
CA THR A 350 24.17 6.85 0.83
C THR A 350 23.87 7.09 2.31
N TYR A 351 23.90 6.00 3.08
CA TYR A 351 23.86 6.04 4.54
C TYR A 351 25.28 6.17 5.09
N GLY A 352 25.45 7.05 6.09
CA GLY A 352 26.74 7.18 6.78
C GLY A 352 26.82 6.30 8.01
N GLU A 353 27.81 6.59 8.86
CA GLU A 353 27.90 5.98 10.18
C GLU A 353 26.55 6.10 10.92
N PRO A 354 26.07 5.00 11.53
CA PRO A 354 24.85 5.03 12.32
C PRO A 354 24.91 6.10 13.41
N SER A 355 23.75 6.53 13.88
CA SER A 355 23.69 7.43 15.04
C SER A 355 24.44 6.81 16.23
N LEU A 356 25.40 7.52 16.81
CA LEU A 356 26.28 7.02 17.87
C LEU A 356 25.50 6.36 19.04
N ASN A 357 24.39 6.98 19.45
CA ASN A 357 23.64 6.54 20.63
C ASN A 357 22.46 5.61 20.32
N THR A 358 21.93 5.67 19.09
CA THR A 358 20.70 4.92 18.73
C THR A 358 20.95 3.84 17.68
N SER A 359 22.16 3.79 17.11
CA SER A 359 22.53 2.94 15.97
C SER A 359 21.62 3.08 14.75
N ARG A 360 20.81 4.13 14.66
CA ARG A 360 19.84 4.32 13.58
C ARG A 360 20.53 4.71 12.26
N SER A 361 19.99 4.21 11.16
CA SER A 361 20.39 4.56 9.79
C SER A 361 20.08 6.03 9.48
N LEU A 362 21.12 6.79 9.13
CA LEU A 362 21.02 8.21 8.78
C LEU A 362 21.39 8.40 7.31
N LEU A 363 20.45 8.87 6.49
CA LEU A 363 20.69 9.19 5.08
C LEU A 363 21.57 10.44 5.00
N ARG A 364 22.81 10.30 4.52
CA ARG A 364 23.79 11.41 4.49
C ARG A 364 23.90 12.06 3.14
N LYS A 365 23.60 11.34 2.07
CA LYS A 365 23.81 11.82 0.71
C LYS A 365 22.79 11.22 -0.24
N ILE A 366 22.30 12.05 -1.16
CA ILE A 366 21.62 11.59 -2.37
C ILE A 366 22.41 12.09 -3.56
N THR A 367 22.78 11.19 -4.46
CA THR A 367 23.44 11.51 -5.73
C THR A 367 22.55 11.08 -6.88
N VAL A 368 22.44 11.92 -7.91
CA VAL A 368 21.66 11.63 -9.11
C VAL A 368 22.61 11.48 -10.28
N TYR A 369 22.54 10.34 -10.94
CA TYR A 369 23.32 10.01 -12.13
C TYR A 369 22.42 9.98 -13.37
N ASP A 370 22.95 10.45 -14.48
CA ASP A 370 22.37 10.23 -15.80
C ASP A 370 22.83 8.89 -16.41
N LYS A 371 22.35 8.61 -17.62
CA LYS A 371 22.72 7.40 -18.38
C LYS A 371 24.22 7.28 -18.71
N THR A 372 24.97 8.38 -18.68
CA THR A 372 26.41 8.42 -19.01
C THR A 372 27.29 8.25 -17.77
N GLU A 373 26.70 7.93 -16.61
CA GLU A 373 27.38 7.88 -15.32
C GLU A 373 27.86 9.26 -14.83
N SER A 374 27.40 10.35 -15.46
CA SER A 374 27.67 11.71 -14.98
C SER A 374 26.70 12.03 -13.85
N SER A 375 27.24 12.57 -12.74
CA SER A 375 26.44 12.93 -11.57
C SER A 375 26.17 14.42 -11.47
N LEU A 376 24.96 14.79 -11.03
CA LEU A 376 24.70 16.11 -10.47
C LEU A 376 25.42 16.26 -9.12
N PRO A 377 25.72 17.50 -8.68
CA PRO A 377 26.29 17.72 -7.35
C PRO A 377 25.42 17.03 -6.27
N PRO A 378 26.01 16.22 -5.39
CA PRO A 378 25.25 15.45 -4.42
C PRO A 378 24.59 16.36 -3.37
N LYS A 379 23.38 16.00 -2.93
CA LYS A 379 22.71 16.67 -1.82
C LYS A 379 23.10 15.97 -0.52
N THR A 380 23.72 16.70 0.40
CA THR A 380 24.26 16.16 1.65
C THR A 380 23.46 16.59 2.87
N PHE A 381 23.35 15.72 3.87
CA PHE A 381 22.59 15.94 5.10
C PHE A 381 23.43 15.65 6.34
N THR A 382 23.31 16.53 7.32
CA THR A 382 23.88 16.36 8.65
C THR A 382 22.76 16.29 9.68
N TYR A 383 23.03 15.60 10.78
CA TYR A 383 22.08 15.40 11.86
C TYR A 383 22.79 15.77 13.15
N GLN A 384 22.02 16.28 14.11
CA GLN A 384 22.52 16.56 15.45
C GLN A 384 23.03 15.26 16.08
N THR A 385 24.21 15.34 16.69
CA THR A 385 24.72 14.32 17.60
C THR A 385 24.37 14.74 19.03
N LEU A 386 23.92 13.77 19.83
CA LEU A 386 23.89 13.95 21.27
C LEU A 386 25.36 13.92 21.75
N GLU A 387 25.82 15.02 22.31
CA GLU A 387 27.12 15.10 23.00
C GLU A 387 27.14 14.26 24.28
#